data_AF-A0A6A3R6F5-F1
#
_entry.id   AF-A0A6A3R6F5-F1
#
_cell.length_a   1.000
_cell.length_b   1.000
_cell.length_c   1.000
_cell.angle_alpha   90.00
_cell.angle_beta   90.00
_cell.angle_gamma   90.00
#
_symmetry.space_group_name_H-M   'P 1'
#
loop_
_entity.id
_entity.type
_entity.pdbx_description
1 polymer ?
#
loop_
_entity_poly.entity_id
_entity_poly.type
_entity_poly.pdbx_seq_one_letter_code
_entity_poly.pdbx_strand_id
1 'polypeptide(L)'
;VNFPQTHSLPNRVRGNISFIAYWRQVSNNTMEMYATGIIDPVNDGLVRKMLPSVVANLFLGSLDYAYCGQMRKLSLMLEKRYKESKTRGAPNKSSTCVTCTSPVSGRRLAKPSSTCKLCFGFLCSACKIVRKLSFVDPDLQMTQRKVTFCTACISEVTTMSAIDIARAKLSDVQQGVNFSGALGYASSSNSSETSYNTQG
;
A
#
# COMPACT_ATOMS: atom_id res chain seq x y z
N VAL A 1 -18.59 20.67 -1.52
CA VAL A 1 -17.98 21.82 -0.79
C VAL A 1 -17.68 22.93 -1.77
N ASN A 2 -18.01 24.18 -1.42
CA ASN A 2 -17.77 25.36 -2.26
C ASN A 2 -16.88 26.34 -1.50
N PHE A 3 -15.74 26.68 -2.09
CA PHE A 3 -14.82 27.66 -1.52
C PHE A 3 -14.84 28.93 -2.39
N PRO A 4 -14.95 30.13 -1.80
CA PRO A 4 -14.94 31.39 -2.55
C PRO A 4 -13.70 31.57 -3.44
N GLN A 5 -12.56 31.00 -3.04
CA GLN A 5 -11.30 31.08 -3.79
C GLN A 5 -11.29 30.17 -5.05
N THR A 6 -12.24 29.24 -5.18
CA THR A 6 -12.32 28.29 -6.30
C THR A 6 -13.32 28.73 -7.37
N HIS A 7 -12.97 29.80 -8.09
CA HIS A 7 -13.77 30.31 -9.21
C HIS A 7 -13.78 29.35 -10.41
N SER A 8 -14.77 29.51 -11.29
CA SER A 8 -14.86 28.73 -12.53
C SER A 8 -13.66 29.01 -13.44
N LEU A 9 -13.03 27.95 -13.94
CA LEU A 9 -11.88 28.04 -14.84
C LEU A 9 -12.32 27.80 -16.29
N PRO A 10 -11.73 28.49 -17.28
CA PRO A 10 -12.03 28.22 -18.69
C PRO A 10 -11.68 26.77 -19.04
N ASN A 11 -12.50 26.15 -19.89
CA ASN A 11 -12.36 24.76 -20.34
C ASN A 11 -12.36 23.69 -19.23
N ARG A 12 -12.90 24.01 -18.04
CA ARG A 12 -13.08 23.05 -16.95
C ARG A 12 -14.50 23.06 -16.45
N VAL A 13 -14.97 21.87 -16.09
CA VAL A 13 -16.32 21.64 -15.59
C VAL A 13 -16.22 21.26 -14.12
N ARG A 14 -16.90 22.03 -13.25
CA ARG A 14 -16.95 21.74 -11.82
C ARG A 14 -18.18 20.89 -11.54
N GLY A 15 -17.99 19.57 -11.45
CA GLY A 15 -19.05 18.65 -11.05
C GLY A 15 -19.33 18.67 -9.55
N ASN A 16 -20.55 18.29 -9.16
CA ASN A 16 -20.94 18.04 -7.78
C ASN A 16 -20.88 16.54 -7.49
N ILE A 17 -20.26 16.16 -6.37
CA ILE A 17 -20.17 14.76 -5.93
C ILE A 17 -20.60 14.68 -4.48
N SER A 18 -21.51 13.76 -4.18
CA SER A 18 -21.78 13.25 -2.84
C SER A 18 -21.47 11.75 -2.86
N PHE A 19 -20.58 11.28 -2.00
CA PHE A 19 -20.12 9.90 -2.03
C PHE A 19 -19.86 9.42 -0.60
N ILE A 20 -20.24 8.18 -0.33
CA ILE A 20 -19.91 7.47 0.90
C ILE A 20 -19.36 6.09 0.51
N ALA A 21 -18.28 5.70 1.17
CA ALA A 21 -17.78 4.33 1.11
C ALA A 21 -17.32 3.91 2.49
N TYR A 22 -17.53 2.64 2.81
CA TYR A 22 -16.93 2.00 3.97
C TYR A 22 -16.43 0.61 3.60
N TRP A 23 -15.39 0.21 4.32
CA TRP A 23 -14.73 -1.07 4.14
C TRP A 23 -14.77 -1.85 5.43
N ARG A 24 -15.03 -3.14 5.34
CA ARG A 24 -15.04 -4.06 6.48
C ARG A 24 -14.20 -5.28 6.16
N GLN A 25 -13.29 -5.65 7.04
CA GLN A 25 -12.61 -6.93 6.97
C GLN A 25 -13.58 -8.04 7.41
N VAL A 26 -13.79 -9.05 6.56
CA VAL A 26 -14.67 -10.19 6.86
C VAL A 26 -13.89 -11.47 7.17
N SER A 27 -12.68 -11.60 6.65
CA SER A 27 -11.76 -12.69 6.97
C SER A 27 -10.30 -12.28 6.73
N ASN A 28 -9.35 -13.20 6.90
CA ASN A 28 -7.96 -12.91 6.59
C ASN A 28 -7.78 -12.63 5.09
N ASN A 29 -7.27 -11.44 4.77
CA ASN A 29 -7.05 -10.98 3.39
C ASN A 29 -8.34 -10.83 2.55
N THR A 30 -9.52 -10.76 3.18
CA THR A 30 -10.79 -10.51 2.50
C THR A 30 -11.49 -9.31 3.13
N MET A 31 -12.00 -8.43 2.27
CA MET A 31 -12.64 -7.19 2.65
C MET A 31 -13.90 -7.01 1.81
N GLU A 32 -14.97 -6.58 2.47
CA GLU A 32 -16.16 -6.07 1.80
C GLU A 32 -16.05 -4.56 1.69
N MET A 33 -16.49 -4.04 0.54
CA MET A 33 -16.66 -2.61 0.32
C MET A 33 -18.12 -2.35 0.01
N TYR A 34 -18.70 -1.41 0.73
CA TYR A 34 -19.93 -0.76 0.31
C TYR A 34 -19.60 0.65 -0.10
N ALA A 35 -20.13 1.07 -1.24
CA ALA A 35 -19.96 2.42 -1.71
C ALA A 35 -21.15 2.87 -2.54
N THR A 36 -21.58 4.10 -2.32
CA THR A 36 -22.68 4.73 -3.06
C THR A 36 -22.41 6.23 -3.19
N GLY A 37 -22.97 6.83 -4.23
CA GLY A 37 -22.83 8.26 -4.42
C GLY A 37 -23.65 8.77 -5.58
N ILE A 38 -23.80 10.09 -5.59
CA ILE A 38 -24.45 10.86 -6.64
C ILE A 38 -23.37 11.76 -7.24
N ILE A 39 -23.20 11.67 -8.55
CA ILE A 39 -22.28 12.52 -9.30
C ILE A 39 -23.07 13.28 -10.35
N ASP A 40 -23.09 14.59 -10.21
CA ASP A 40 -23.68 15.51 -11.17
C ASP A 40 -22.55 16.25 -11.90
N PRO A 41 -22.29 15.94 -13.17
CA PRO A 41 -21.28 16.63 -13.96
C PRO A 41 -21.68 18.07 -14.33
N VAL A 42 -22.88 18.56 -13.95
CA VAL A 42 -23.43 19.91 -14.15
C VAL A 42 -23.63 20.29 -15.63
N ASN A 43 -22.99 19.60 -16.58
CA ASN A 43 -23.17 19.79 -18.01
C ASN A 43 -23.56 18.49 -18.75
N ASP A 44 -24.26 18.64 -19.88
CA ASP A 44 -24.68 17.52 -20.75
C ASP A 44 -23.64 17.15 -21.82
N GLY A 45 -22.40 17.58 -21.63
CA GLY A 45 -21.31 17.38 -22.57
C GLY A 45 -20.68 15.98 -22.51
N LEU A 46 -19.51 15.86 -23.15
CA LEU A 46 -18.70 14.63 -23.18
C LEU A 46 -18.38 14.08 -21.78
N VAL A 47 -18.22 14.98 -20.80
CA VAL A 47 -17.94 14.63 -19.39
C VAL A 47 -19.03 13.73 -18.81
N ARG A 48 -20.32 14.05 -19.06
CA ARG A 48 -21.45 13.24 -18.59
C ARG A 48 -21.47 11.85 -19.23
N LYS A 49 -21.10 11.74 -20.51
CA LYS A 49 -21.04 10.46 -21.23
C LYS A 49 -19.88 9.58 -20.77
N MET A 50 -18.75 10.16 -20.37
CA MET A 50 -17.60 9.42 -19.86
C MET A 50 -17.73 9.02 -18.39
N LEU A 51 -18.57 9.72 -17.63
CA LEU A 51 -18.73 9.55 -16.19
C LEU A 51 -18.97 8.09 -15.76
N PRO A 52 -19.85 7.28 -16.41
CA PRO A 52 -20.03 5.88 -16.02
C PRO A 52 -18.74 5.05 -16.07
N SER A 53 -17.89 5.27 -17.09
CA SER A 53 -16.61 4.56 -17.22
C SER A 53 -15.62 4.98 -16.13
N VAL A 54 -15.56 6.26 -15.79
CA VAL A 54 -14.71 6.77 -14.70
C VAL A 54 -15.12 6.16 -13.36
N VAL A 55 -16.42 6.14 -13.08
CA VAL A 55 -16.99 5.57 -11.85
C VAL A 55 -16.76 4.06 -11.80
N ALA A 56 -16.96 3.34 -12.91
CA ALA A 56 -16.67 1.92 -12.98
C ALA A 56 -15.19 1.62 -12.68
N ASN A 57 -14.26 2.38 -13.25
CA ASN A 57 -12.84 2.24 -12.98
C ASN A 57 -12.47 2.52 -11.52
N LEU A 58 -13.11 3.51 -10.89
CA LEU A 58 -12.95 3.78 -9.45
C LEU A 58 -13.33 2.55 -8.61
N PHE A 59 -14.48 1.94 -8.90
CA PHE A 59 -14.92 0.74 -8.18
C PHE A 59 -14.04 -0.48 -8.49
N LEU A 60 -13.65 -0.70 -9.74
CA LEU A 60 -12.76 -1.80 -10.10
C LEU A 60 -11.39 -1.67 -9.41
N GLY A 61 -10.85 -0.45 -9.29
CA GLY A 61 -9.60 -0.20 -8.57
C GLY A 61 -9.65 -0.57 -7.08
N SER A 62 -10.83 -0.58 -6.47
CA SER A 62 -10.99 -1.00 -5.07
C SER A 62 -10.77 -2.50 -4.87
N LEU A 63 -10.95 -3.32 -5.92
CA LEU A 63 -10.75 -4.78 -5.85
C LEU A 63 -9.29 -5.14 -5.52
N ASP A 64 -8.36 -4.27 -5.89
CA ASP A 64 -6.94 -4.45 -5.60
C ASP A 64 -6.55 -4.05 -4.17
N TYR A 65 -7.46 -3.50 -3.35
CA TYR A 65 -7.13 -2.99 -2.02
C TYR A 65 -6.59 -4.08 -1.08
N ALA A 66 -7.12 -5.30 -1.15
CA ALA A 66 -6.60 -6.42 -0.39
C ALA A 66 -5.14 -6.72 -0.77
N TYR A 67 -4.83 -6.74 -2.07
CA TYR A 67 -3.48 -6.95 -2.59
C TYR A 67 -2.53 -5.80 -2.22
N CYS A 68 -2.94 -4.55 -2.43
CA CYS A 68 -2.21 -3.36 -2.04
C CYS A 68 -1.92 -3.34 -0.53
N GLY A 69 -2.90 -3.78 0.28
CA GLY A 69 -2.73 -4.02 1.71
C GLY A 69 -1.58 -4.98 1.99
N GLN A 70 -1.55 -6.14 1.33
CA GLN A 70 -0.43 -7.10 1.49
C GLN A 70 0.92 -6.50 1.12
N MET A 71 0.99 -5.75 0.02
CA MET A 71 2.24 -5.12 -0.41
C MET A 71 2.70 -4.10 0.62
N ARG A 72 1.78 -3.38 1.25
CA ARG A 72 2.10 -2.42 2.31
C ARG A 72 2.59 -3.09 3.60
N LYS A 73 1.97 -4.23 3.99
CA LYS A 73 2.47 -5.06 5.10
C LYS A 73 3.91 -5.53 4.82
N LEU A 74 4.19 -6.00 3.59
CA LEU A 74 5.53 -6.43 3.17
C LEU A 74 6.54 -5.27 3.20
N SER A 75 6.20 -4.11 2.66
CA SER A 75 7.08 -2.94 2.66
C SER A 75 7.43 -2.49 4.08
N LEU A 76 6.45 -2.42 4.99
CA LEU A 76 6.71 -2.09 6.39
C LEU A 76 7.65 -3.09 7.04
N MET A 77 7.40 -4.39 6.86
CA MET A 77 8.22 -5.43 7.47
C MET A 77 9.63 -5.48 6.88
N LEU A 78 9.80 -5.18 5.60
CA LEU A 78 11.13 -5.03 5.00
C LEU A 78 11.93 -3.91 5.66
N GLU A 79 11.32 -2.72 5.80
CA GLU A 79 11.97 -1.59 6.46
C GLU A 79 12.38 -1.95 7.89
N LYS A 80 11.49 -2.59 8.64
CA LYS A 80 11.74 -3.05 10.01
C LYS A 80 12.91 -4.04 10.08
N ARG A 81 12.84 -5.15 9.33
CA ARG A 81 13.88 -6.20 9.33
C ARG A 81 15.22 -5.70 8.80
N TYR A 82 15.20 -4.77 7.85
CA TYR A 82 16.42 -4.13 7.35
C TYR A 82 17.10 -3.27 8.42
N LYS A 83 16.33 -2.44 9.14
CA LYS A 83 16.85 -1.67 10.29
C LYS A 83 17.44 -2.60 11.36
N GLU A 84 16.72 -3.67 11.72
CA GLU A 84 17.20 -4.67 12.68
C GLU A 84 18.49 -5.37 12.20
N SER A 85 18.59 -5.71 10.91
CA SER A 85 19.79 -6.36 10.36
C SER A 85 21.03 -5.47 10.33
N LYS A 86 20.90 -4.15 10.33
CA LYS A 86 22.09 -3.27 10.44
C LYS A 86 22.74 -3.36 11.81
N THR A 87 21.97 -3.74 12.83
CA THR A 87 22.44 -3.87 14.21
C THR A 87 22.98 -5.28 14.52
N ARG A 88 22.53 -6.29 13.76
CA ARG A 88 22.92 -7.69 13.94
C ARG A 88 23.87 -8.04 12.80
N GLY A 89 25.16 -8.24 13.10
CA GLY A 89 26.20 -8.53 12.10
C GLY A 89 25.86 -9.68 11.13
N ALA A 90 26.73 -9.93 10.16
CA ALA A 90 26.46 -10.86 9.06
C ALA A 90 25.99 -12.26 9.57
N PRO A 91 24.79 -12.73 9.21
CA PRO A 91 24.29 -14.02 9.67
C PRO A 91 25.17 -15.18 9.17
N ASN A 92 25.39 -16.17 10.04
CA ASN A 92 26.16 -17.37 9.72
C ASN A 92 25.54 -18.13 8.54
N LYS A 93 26.35 -18.39 7.51
CA LYS A 93 25.92 -18.83 6.18
C LYS A 93 25.78 -20.36 6.10
N SER A 94 24.62 -20.91 6.44
CA SER A 94 24.27 -22.25 5.93
C SER A 94 23.86 -22.10 4.46
N SER A 95 24.47 -22.85 3.54
CA SER A 95 24.18 -22.79 2.09
C SER A 95 22.90 -23.54 1.69
N THR A 96 21.93 -23.61 2.61
CA THR A 96 20.78 -24.50 2.54
C THR A 96 19.50 -23.69 2.44
N CYS A 97 18.53 -24.17 1.67
CA CYS A 97 17.26 -23.48 1.51
C CYS A 97 16.52 -23.42 2.84
N VAL A 98 16.12 -22.22 3.27
CA VAL A 98 15.39 -21.98 4.53
C VAL A 98 13.98 -22.58 4.53
N THR A 99 13.47 -23.05 3.39
CA THR A 99 12.13 -23.61 3.25
C THR A 99 12.14 -25.13 3.14
N CYS A 100 12.93 -25.70 2.22
CA CYS A 100 12.92 -27.14 1.92
C CYS A 100 14.21 -27.86 2.32
N THR A 101 15.12 -27.18 3.01
CA THR A 101 16.43 -27.68 3.44
C THR A 101 17.32 -28.27 2.34
N SER A 102 17.00 -28.05 1.06
CA SER A 102 17.83 -28.51 -0.05
C SER A 102 19.08 -27.63 -0.20
N PRO A 103 20.24 -28.19 -0.59
CA PRO A 103 21.43 -27.41 -0.87
C PRO A 103 21.18 -26.39 -1.98
N VAL A 104 21.50 -25.13 -1.73
CA VAL A 104 21.40 -24.06 -2.74
C VAL A 104 22.74 -24.02 -3.47
N SER A 105 22.80 -24.79 -4.56
CA SER A 105 24.00 -25.12 -5.36
C SER A 105 25.01 -23.96 -5.49
N GLY A 106 26.20 -24.13 -4.90
CA GLY A 106 27.36 -23.25 -5.05
C GLY A 106 28.21 -23.55 -6.28
N ARG A 107 27.60 -23.96 -7.41
CA ARG A 107 28.37 -24.17 -8.65
C ARG A 107 28.75 -22.81 -9.21
N ARG A 108 30.06 -22.60 -9.40
CA ARG A 108 30.77 -21.36 -9.80
C ARG A 108 30.31 -20.69 -11.11
N LEU A 109 29.21 -21.14 -11.71
CA LEU A 109 28.64 -20.62 -12.96
C LEU A 109 27.11 -20.38 -12.89
N ALA A 110 26.48 -20.59 -11.73
CA ALA A 110 25.05 -20.37 -11.53
C ALA A 110 24.77 -19.03 -10.84
N LYS A 111 23.68 -18.36 -11.24
CA LYS A 111 23.16 -17.09 -10.70
C LYS A 111 23.32 -16.99 -9.17
N PRO A 112 23.57 -15.77 -8.63
CA PRO A 112 23.63 -15.57 -7.18
C PRO A 112 22.41 -16.18 -6.53
N SER A 113 22.64 -17.03 -5.52
CA SER A 113 21.60 -17.68 -4.75
C SER A 113 20.62 -16.64 -4.22
N SER A 114 19.33 -16.78 -4.55
CA SER A 114 18.31 -15.87 -4.05
C SER A 114 18.18 -15.97 -2.54
N THR A 115 18.10 -14.84 -1.85
CA THR A 115 17.83 -14.79 -0.41
C THR A 115 16.46 -14.18 -0.14
N CYS A 116 15.81 -14.62 0.94
CA CYS A 116 14.63 -13.96 1.46
C CYS A 116 15.03 -12.59 2.02
N LYS A 117 14.33 -11.52 1.65
CA LYS A 117 14.63 -10.16 2.15
C LYS A 117 14.10 -9.85 3.55
N LEU A 118 13.39 -10.79 4.18
CA LEU A 118 12.90 -10.67 5.56
C LEU A 118 13.75 -11.46 6.56
N CYS A 119 14.00 -12.75 6.30
CA CYS A 119 14.80 -13.60 7.19
C CYS A 119 16.26 -13.78 6.75
N PHE A 120 16.66 -13.23 5.60
CA PHE A 120 18.01 -13.33 5.02
C PHE A 120 18.48 -14.75 4.65
N GLY A 121 17.64 -15.78 4.84
CA GLY A 121 17.95 -17.16 4.48
C GLY A 121 17.98 -17.42 2.97
N PHE A 122 18.73 -18.43 2.54
CA PHE A 122 18.84 -18.83 1.14
C PHE A 122 17.58 -19.53 0.63
N LEU A 123 17.32 -19.40 -0.67
CA LEU A 123 16.17 -19.98 -1.35
C LEU A 123 16.62 -20.68 -2.62
N CYS A 124 16.14 -21.90 -2.82
CA CYS A 124 16.21 -22.57 -4.11
C CYS A 124 15.24 -21.89 -5.11
N SER A 125 15.37 -22.24 -6.39
CA SER A 125 14.51 -21.68 -7.45
C SER A 125 13.03 -22.00 -7.27
N ALA A 126 12.69 -23.13 -6.64
CA ALA A 126 11.31 -23.58 -6.42
C ALA A 126 10.65 -22.91 -5.20
N CYS A 127 11.41 -22.59 -4.14
CA CYS A 127 10.88 -21.99 -2.92
C CYS A 127 10.88 -20.45 -2.91
N LYS A 128 11.45 -19.81 -3.94
CA LYS A 128 11.47 -18.35 -4.00
C LYS A 128 10.11 -17.80 -4.42
N ILE A 129 9.57 -16.88 -3.64
CA ILE A 129 8.37 -16.12 -3.97
C ILE A 129 8.79 -14.70 -4.31
N VAL A 130 8.44 -14.21 -5.50
CA VAL A 130 8.74 -12.84 -5.91
C VAL A 130 7.48 -11.98 -5.85
N ARG A 131 7.57 -10.80 -5.24
CA ARG A 131 6.54 -9.76 -5.26
C ARG A 131 7.11 -8.46 -5.78
N LYS A 132 6.30 -7.69 -6.51
CA LYS A 132 6.63 -6.33 -6.91
C LYS A 132 6.15 -5.39 -5.82
N LEU A 133 7.07 -4.64 -5.23
CA LEU A 133 6.76 -3.63 -4.24
C LEU A 133 7.05 -2.24 -4.82
N SER A 134 6.16 -1.30 -4.51
CA SER A 134 6.32 0.10 -4.85
C SER A 134 7.04 0.82 -3.72
N PHE A 135 8.04 1.61 -4.09
CA PHE A 135 8.81 2.48 -3.21
C PHE A 135 8.73 3.89 -3.76
N VAL A 136 8.75 4.89 -2.88
CA VAL A 136 8.90 6.28 -3.31
C VAL A 136 10.34 6.69 -3.07
N ASP A 137 11.01 7.09 -4.14
CA ASP A 137 12.40 7.54 -4.09
C ASP A 137 12.47 9.01 -3.60
N PRO A 138 13.64 9.52 -3.19
CA PRO A 138 13.78 10.88 -2.65
C PRO A 138 13.34 12.00 -3.60
N ASP A 139 13.28 11.72 -4.90
CA ASP A 139 12.77 12.59 -5.96
C ASP A 139 11.22 12.56 -6.08
N LEU A 140 10.54 11.91 -5.13
CA LEU A 140 9.09 11.70 -5.08
C LEU A 140 8.55 10.83 -6.23
N GLN A 141 9.42 10.13 -6.96
CA GLN A 141 9.00 9.19 -7.99
C GLN A 141 8.71 7.82 -7.39
N MET A 142 7.68 7.16 -7.91
CA MET A 142 7.34 5.80 -7.52
C MET A 142 8.11 4.80 -8.39
N THR A 143 8.96 3.98 -7.78
CA THR A 143 9.63 2.86 -8.46
C THR A 143 9.15 1.52 -7.97
N GLN A 144 9.00 0.57 -8.89
CA GLN A 144 8.66 -0.81 -8.56
C GLN A 144 9.89 -1.71 -8.59
N ARG A 145 10.09 -2.48 -7.52
CA ARG A 145 11.23 -3.41 -7.41
C ARG A 145 10.71 -4.83 -7.14
N LYS A 146 11.32 -5.82 -7.80
CA LYS A 146 11.07 -7.24 -7.51
C LYS A 146 11.82 -7.63 -6.24
N VAL A 147 11.09 -8.13 -5.25
CA VAL A 147 11.63 -8.53 -3.95
C VAL A 147 11.32 -10.01 -3.71
N THR A 148 12.31 -10.74 -3.20
CA THR A 148 12.22 -12.19 -2.99
C THR A 148 11.97 -12.52 -1.52
N PHE A 149 11.05 -13.46 -1.30
CA PHE A 149 10.63 -13.93 0.02
C PHE A 149 10.56 -15.46 0.07
N CYS A 150 10.62 -16.02 1.28
CA CYS A 150 10.27 -17.42 1.54
C CYS A 150 8.78 -17.53 1.89
N THR A 151 8.20 -18.72 1.79
CA THR A 151 6.78 -18.95 2.10
C THR A 151 6.44 -18.61 3.55
N ALA A 152 7.31 -18.96 4.51
CA ALA A 152 7.08 -18.67 5.92
C ALA A 152 6.94 -17.16 6.20
N CYS A 153 7.85 -16.34 5.67
CA CYS A 153 7.77 -14.89 5.86
C CYS A 153 6.59 -14.25 5.10
N ILE A 154 6.21 -14.76 3.93
CA ILE A 154 4.97 -14.30 3.27
C ILE A 154 3.77 -14.61 4.15
N SER A 155 3.68 -15.84 4.67
CA SER A 155 2.59 -16.25 5.56
C SER A 155 2.49 -15.36 6.79
N GLU A 156 3.60 -15.20 7.53
CA GLU A 156 3.70 -14.31 8.70
C GLU A 156 3.17 -12.91 8.39
N VAL A 157 3.67 -12.28 7.32
CA VAL A 157 3.28 -10.93 6.94
C VAL A 157 1.80 -10.85 6.55
N THR A 158 1.30 -11.82 5.79
CA THR A 158 -0.09 -11.78 5.33
C THR A 158 -1.08 -11.91 6.49
N THR A 159 -0.70 -12.62 7.55
CA THR A 159 -1.50 -12.77 8.77
C THR A 159 -1.45 -11.59 9.73
N MET A 160 -0.60 -10.59 9.48
CA MET A 160 -0.52 -9.40 10.33
C MET A 160 -1.81 -8.56 10.28
N SER A 161 -2.16 -7.94 11.40
CA SER A 161 -3.26 -6.97 11.48
C SER A 161 -2.99 -5.75 10.61
N ALA A 162 -3.91 -5.46 9.68
CA ALA A 162 -3.81 -4.26 8.84
C ALA A 162 -3.92 -2.97 9.68
N ILE A 163 -4.69 -3.02 10.76
CA ILE A 163 -4.87 -1.89 11.68
C ILE A 163 -3.55 -1.59 12.41
N ASP A 164 -2.83 -2.60 12.87
CA ASP A 164 -1.55 -2.38 13.56
C ASP A 164 -0.49 -1.83 12.62
N ILE A 165 -0.48 -2.28 11.37
CA ILE A 165 0.37 -1.74 10.30
C ILE A 165 0.04 -0.27 10.04
N ALA A 166 -1.25 0.09 9.99
CA ALA A 166 -1.69 1.47 9.81
C ALA A 166 -1.28 2.35 11.00
N ARG A 167 -1.50 1.89 12.24
CA ARG A 167 -1.08 2.59 13.47
C ARG A 167 0.42 2.82 13.50
N ALA A 168 1.22 1.78 13.25
CA ALA A 168 2.68 1.88 13.22
C ALA A 168 3.14 2.93 12.20
N LYS A 169 2.51 2.98 11.01
CA LYS A 169 2.80 4.01 10.03
C LYS A 169 2.38 5.41 10.48
N LEU A 170 1.23 5.57 11.13
CA LEU A 170 0.80 6.88 11.64
C LEU A 170 1.73 7.41 12.74
N SER A 171 2.25 6.53 13.60
CA SER A 171 3.24 6.92 14.61
C SER A 171 4.54 7.43 13.99
N ASP A 172 5.00 6.85 12.87
CA ASP A 172 6.16 7.36 12.12
C ASP A 172 5.90 8.78 11.56
N VAL A 173 4.65 9.10 11.20
CA VAL A 173 4.26 10.44 10.68
C VAL A 173 4.35 11.51 11.76
N GLN A 174 3.88 11.22 12.96
CA GLN A 174 3.94 12.14 14.09
C GLN A 174 5.39 12.48 14.48
N GLN A 175 6.35 11.63 14.10
CA GLN A 175 7.78 11.84 14.32
C GLN A 175 8.49 12.55 13.15
N GLY A 176 7.75 13.09 12.17
CA GLY A 176 8.32 13.87 11.06
C GLY A 176 8.99 13.05 9.96
N VAL A 177 8.72 11.74 9.87
CA VAL A 177 9.28 10.88 8.82
C VAL A 177 8.45 11.03 7.52
N ASN A 178 9.14 11.36 6.42
CA ASN A 178 8.55 11.70 5.11
C ASN A 178 7.44 10.75 4.64
N PHE A 179 6.31 11.37 4.30
CA PHE A 179 5.04 10.73 3.98
C PHE A 179 4.78 10.81 2.48
N SER A 180 5.13 9.77 1.73
CA SER A 180 4.84 9.76 0.28
C SER A 180 3.78 8.74 -0.13
N GLY A 181 3.36 7.86 0.79
CA GLY A 181 2.56 6.68 0.44
C GLY A 181 1.14 6.62 0.99
N ALA A 182 0.73 7.40 2.00
CA ALA A 182 -0.60 7.23 2.63
C ALA A 182 -1.68 8.22 2.17
N LEU A 183 -1.36 9.26 1.40
CA LEU A 183 -2.34 10.26 0.92
C LEU A 183 -3.02 9.85 -0.39
N GLY A 184 -2.53 8.83 -1.10
CA GLY A 184 -3.05 8.46 -2.44
C GLY A 184 -4.51 8.00 -2.48
N TYR A 185 -5.11 7.65 -1.32
CA TYR A 185 -6.50 7.20 -1.22
C TYR A 185 -7.27 7.81 -0.04
N ALA A 186 -6.66 8.72 0.71
CA ALA A 186 -7.39 9.45 1.74
C ALA A 186 -8.26 10.50 1.03
N SER A 187 -9.52 10.16 0.77
CA SER A 187 -10.55 11.20 0.73
C SER A 187 -10.46 11.91 2.06
N SER A 188 -9.98 13.15 2.04
CA SER A 188 -9.82 14.02 3.18
C SER A 188 -11.14 14.17 3.92
N SER A 189 -11.36 13.32 4.91
CA SER A 189 -12.34 13.55 5.95
C SER A 189 -11.65 14.45 6.97
N ASN A 190 -11.57 15.74 6.69
CA ASN A 190 -11.33 16.71 7.76
C ASN A 190 -12.56 16.64 8.67
N SER A 191 -12.48 15.82 9.72
CA SER A 191 -13.30 16.01 10.91
C SER A 191 -12.76 17.26 11.62
N SER A 192 -13.22 18.42 11.18
CA SER A 192 -13.04 19.65 11.95
C SER A 192 -13.82 19.49 13.24
N GLU A 193 -13.13 19.22 14.35
CA GLU A 193 -13.65 19.48 15.68
C GLU A 193 -14.06 20.97 15.72
N THR A 194 -15.37 21.22 15.67
CA THR A 194 -15.93 22.53 15.97
C THR A 194 -16.25 22.52 17.45
N SER A 195 -15.27 22.94 18.25
CA SER A 195 -15.50 23.37 19.63
C SER A 195 -16.34 24.65 19.58
N TYR A 196 -17.61 24.53 19.92
CA TYR A 196 -18.47 25.67 20.22
C TYR A 196 -17.95 26.35 21.49
N ASN A 197 -17.39 27.56 21.34
CA ASN A 197 -17.35 28.51 22.45
C ASN A 197 -18.51 29.47 22.27
N THR A 198 -19.55 29.27 23.09
CA THR A 198 -20.56 30.28 23.39
C THR A 198 -19.97 31.24 24.40
N GLN A 199 -19.90 32.54 24.09
CA GLN A 199 -20.08 33.63 25.05
C GLN A 199 -19.92 35.01 24.38
N GLY A 200 -20.85 35.91 24.70
CA GLY A 200 -20.74 37.36 24.53
C GLY A 200 -21.70 37.94 23.51
#